data_AF-A0A918CEJ4-F1
#
_entry.id   AF-A0A918CEJ4-F1
#
_cell.length_a   1.000
_cell.length_b   1.000
_cell.length_c   1.000
_cell.angle_alpha   90.00
_cell.angle_beta   90.00
_cell.angle_gamma   90.00
#
_symmetry.space_group_name_H-M   'P 1'
#
loop_
_entity.id
_entity.type
_entity.pdbx_description
1 polymer ?
#
loop_
_entity_poly.entity_id
_entity_poly.type
_entity_poly.pdbx_seq_one_letter_code
_entity_poly.pdbx_strand_id
1 'polypeptide(L)'
;MAQQAQQQGVASLVPGLLPRMLTGADRMNMPNQPAFLRSLVKQASLNGTVGGGNALAARPDANPILPTIKVPTLLVFGLEDNVTPTELAMKMQ
;
A
#
# COMPACT_ATOMS: atom_id res chain seq x y z
N MET A 1 7.00 8.44 4.69
CA MET A 1 7.21 8.19 3.25
C MET A 1 7.52 9.47 2.49
N ALA A 2 6.67 10.51 2.52
CA ALA A 2 6.92 11.77 1.81
C ALA A 2 8.28 12.42 2.18
N GLN A 3 8.56 12.61 3.47
CA GLN A 3 9.83 13.18 3.94
C GLN A 3 11.04 12.31 3.53
N GLN A 4 10.95 11.00 3.68
CA GLN A 4 12.01 10.07 3.26
C GLN A 4 12.27 10.15 1.75
N ALA A 5 11.22 10.16 0.92
CA ALA A 5 11.35 10.30 -0.52
C ALA A 5 11.97 11.65 -0.91
N GLN A 6 11.63 12.72 -0.20
CA GLN A 6 12.17 14.05 -0.44
C GLN A 6 13.66 14.15 -0.08
N GLN A 7 14.09 13.49 1.00
CA GLN A 7 15.47 13.55 1.48
C GLN A 7 16.40 12.53 0.79
N GLN A 8 15.87 11.35 0.44
CA GLN A 8 16.68 10.18 0.05
C GLN A 8 16.27 9.62 -1.32
N GLY A 9 15.32 10.26 -2.01
CA GLY A 9 14.77 9.81 -3.28
C GLY A 9 13.74 8.69 -3.13
N VAL A 10 12.91 8.50 -4.16
CA VAL A 10 11.80 7.51 -4.17
C VAL A 10 12.31 6.07 -3.99
N ALA A 11 13.47 5.74 -4.56
CA ALA A 11 14.05 4.40 -4.46
C ALA A 11 14.36 3.99 -3.01
N SER A 12 14.55 4.94 -2.09
CA SER A 12 14.78 4.66 -0.66
C SER A 12 13.57 3.99 0.02
N LEU A 13 12.37 4.09 -0.56
CA LEU A 13 11.15 3.50 0.00
C LEU A 13 11.06 1.98 -0.21
N VAL A 14 11.79 1.45 -1.20
CA VAL A 14 11.72 0.03 -1.60
C VAL A 14 11.88 -0.95 -0.43
N PRO A 15 12.88 -0.82 0.47
CA PRO A 15 13.06 -1.76 1.57
C PRO A 15 11.87 -1.81 2.54
N GLY A 16 11.15 -0.69 2.70
CA GLY A 16 9.97 -0.61 3.56
C GLY A 16 8.68 -1.07 2.88
N LEU A 17 8.56 -0.89 1.57
CA LEU A 17 7.36 -1.25 0.81
C LEU A 17 7.31 -2.73 0.42
N LEU A 18 8.42 -3.30 -0.03
CA LEU A 18 8.45 -4.67 -0.58
C LEU A 18 7.94 -5.75 0.41
N PRO A 19 8.33 -5.75 1.70
CA PRO A 19 7.81 -6.72 2.67
C PRO A 19 6.32 -6.57 2.99
N ARG A 20 5.71 -5.44 2.60
CA ARG A 20 4.27 -5.14 2.78
C ARG A 20 3.45 -5.44 1.53
N MET A 21 4.11 -5.57 0.37
CA MET A 21 3.44 -5.85 -0.91
C MET A 21 3.49 -7.32 -1.30
N LEU A 22 4.44 -8.08 -0.76
CA LEU A 22 4.58 -9.52 -1.02
C LEU A 22 4.78 -10.27 0.30
N THR A 23 4.11 -11.40 0.40
CA THR A 23 4.25 -12.33 1.52
C THR A 23 5.66 -12.91 1.56
N GLY A 24 6.02 -13.58 2.66
CA GLY A 24 7.28 -14.31 2.75
C GLY A 24 7.38 -15.40 1.68
N ALA A 25 6.31 -16.17 1.50
CA ALA A 25 6.22 -17.25 0.54
C ALA A 25 6.39 -16.75 -0.90
N ASP A 26 5.68 -15.69 -1.30
CA ASP A 26 5.75 -15.18 -2.68
C ASP A 26 7.11 -14.60 -3.02
N ARG A 27 7.80 -13.97 -2.06
CA ARG A 27 9.17 -13.49 -2.28
C ARG A 27 10.16 -14.63 -2.54
N MET A 28 9.92 -15.82 -2.00
CA MET A 28 10.77 -17.00 -2.21
C MET A 28 10.37 -17.78 -3.47
N ASN A 29 9.06 -17.93 -3.70
CA ASN A 29 8.52 -18.83 -4.72
C ASN A 29 8.24 -18.14 -6.06
N MET A 30 8.17 -16.80 -6.09
CA MET A 30 7.92 -16.01 -7.29
C MET A 30 9.07 -15.01 -7.54
N PRO A 31 10.24 -15.48 -7.98
CA PRO A 31 11.47 -14.67 -8.02
C PRO A 31 11.37 -13.42 -8.92
N ASN A 32 10.46 -13.41 -9.89
CA ASN A 32 10.23 -12.27 -10.78
C ASN A 32 9.44 -11.14 -10.10
N GLN A 33 8.62 -11.43 -9.10
CA GLN A 33 7.72 -10.45 -8.48
C GLN A 33 8.46 -9.37 -7.67
N PRO A 34 9.46 -9.69 -6.83
CA PRO A 34 10.21 -8.65 -6.11
C PRO A 34 10.95 -7.69 -7.05
N ALA A 35 11.50 -8.21 -8.16
CA ALA A 35 12.19 -7.39 -9.15
C ALA A 35 11.21 -6.45 -9.88
N PHE A 36 10.05 -6.98 -10.28
CA PHE A 36 8.97 -6.22 -10.90
C PHE A 36 8.45 -5.11 -9.98
N LEU A 37 8.09 -5.42 -8.73
CA LEU A 37 7.58 -4.41 -7.80
C LEU A 37 8.63 -3.36 -7.44
N ARG A 38 9.91 -3.76 -7.28
CA ARG A 38 11.01 -2.80 -7.10
C ARG A 38 11.12 -1.84 -8.29
N SER A 39 10.92 -2.32 -9.52
CA SER A 39 10.97 -1.47 -10.71
C SER A 39 9.79 -0.49 -10.74
N LEU A 40 8.59 -0.94 -10.37
CA LEU A 40 7.40 -0.08 -10.29
C LEU A 40 7.57 1.05 -9.25
N VAL A 41 8.04 0.72 -8.04
CA VAL A 41 8.27 1.75 -7.00
C VAL A 41 9.26 2.81 -7.49
N LYS A 42 10.32 2.40 -8.20
CA LYS A 42 11.34 3.32 -8.73
C LYS A 42 10.83 4.23 -9.86
N GLN A 43 9.76 3.85 -10.55
CA GLN A 43 9.16 4.64 -11.63
C GLN A 43 8.27 5.78 -11.11
N ALA A 44 7.86 5.75 -9.84
CA ALA A 44 7.05 6.82 -9.27
C ALA A 44 7.83 8.14 -9.27
N SER A 45 7.17 9.22 -9.69
CA SER A 45 7.76 10.56 -9.65
C SER A 45 7.87 11.05 -8.20
N LEU A 46 8.92 11.84 -7.91
CA LEU A 46 9.09 12.42 -6.57
C LEU A 46 7.86 13.24 -6.15
N ASN A 47 7.34 14.07 -7.05
CA ASN A 47 6.15 14.88 -6.79
C ASN A 47 4.92 14.01 -6.47
N GLY A 48 4.72 12.91 -7.22
CA GLY A 48 3.63 11.97 -6.96
C GLY A 48 3.77 11.27 -5.61
N THR A 49 5.00 10.85 -5.26
CA THR A 49 5.27 10.20 -3.97
C THR A 49 5.09 11.15 -2.79
N VAL A 50 5.58 12.39 -2.88
CA VAL A 50 5.42 13.40 -1.83
C VAL A 50 3.95 13.82 -1.70
N GLY A 51 3.31 14.15 -2.82
CA GLY A 51 1.91 14.55 -2.85
C GLY A 51 0.99 13.45 -2.31
N GLY A 52 1.14 12.22 -2.80
CA GLY A 52 0.36 11.07 -2.33
C GLY A 52 0.62 10.75 -0.86
N GLY A 53 1.88 10.80 -0.41
CA GLY A 53 2.23 10.59 0.99
C GLY A 53 1.61 11.62 1.93
N ASN A 54 1.61 12.90 1.53
CA ASN A 54 0.98 13.98 2.30
C ASN A 54 -0.55 13.84 2.30
N ALA A 55 -1.15 13.51 1.16
CA ALA A 55 -2.59 13.29 1.06
C ALA A 55 -3.05 12.13 1.95
N LEU A 56 -2.31 11.01 1.93
CA LEU A 56 -2.60 9.88 2.82
C LEU A 56 -2.49 10.25 4.29
N ALA A 57 -1.51 11.08 4.67
CA ALA A 57 -1.33 11.52 6.05
C ALA A 57 -2.45 12.46 6.54
N ALA A 58 -2.96 13.32 5.66
CA ALA A 58 -3.95 14.34 6.01
C ALA A 58 -5.42 13.92 5.76
N ARG A 59 -5.65 12.75 5.13
CA ARG A 59 -7.01 12.34 4.75
C ARG A 59 -7.92 12.18 5.99
N PRO A 60 -9.19 12.59 5.92
CA PRO A 60 -10.15 12.38 7.00
C PRO A 60 -10.46 10.89 7.19
N ASP A 61 -11.02 10.54 8.34
CA ASP A 61 -11.53 9.19 8.59
C ASP A 61 -12.68 8.89 7.61
N ALA A 62 -12.59 7.73 6.94
CA ALA A 62 -13.57 7.26 5.98
C ALA A 62 -14.62 6.31 6.61
N ASN A 63 -14.45 5.86 7.86
CA ASN A 63 -15.43 4.98 8.52
C ASN A 63 -16.87 5.55 8.50
N PRO A 64 -17.11 6.86 8.70
CA PRO A 64 -18.47 7.41 8.62
C PRO A 64 -19.10 7.33 7.23
N ILE A 65 -18.30 7.14 6.18
CA ILE A 65 -18.77 7.06 4.79
C ILE A 65 -19.31 5.65 4.48
N LEU A 66 -18.75 4.60 5.09
CA LEU A 66 -19.14 3.20 4.82
C LEU A 66 -20.66 2.95 4.87
N PRO A 67 -21.42 3.37 5.91
CA PRO A 67 -22.87 3.14 5.96
C PRO A 67 -23.68 3.94 4.91
N THR A 68 -23.06 4.93 4.27
CA THR A 68 -23.70 5.74 3.22
C THR A 68 -23.70 5.06 1.85
N ILE A 69 -22.88 4.04 1.64
CA ILE A 69 -22.77 3.30 0.37
C ILE A 69 -24.06 2.49 0.13
N LYS A 70 -24.73 2.70 -1.00
CA LYS A 70 -26.02 2.05 -1.36
C LYS A 70 -25.94 1.11 -2.58
N VAL A 71 -24.73 0.82 -3.05
CA VAL A 71 -24.48 -0.08 -4.18
C VAL A 71 -23.80 -1.37 -3.70
N PRO A 72 -24.01 -2.50 -4.38
CA PRO A 72 -23.28 -3.74 -4.09
C PRO A 72 -21.78 -3.48 -4.06
N THR A 73 -21.12 -3.86 -2.96
CA THR A 73 -19.70 -3.62 -2.73
C THR A 73 -19.00 -4.94 -2.48
N LEU A 74 -18.03 -5.29 -3.31
CA LEU A 74 -17.15 -6.45 -3.10
C LEU A 74 -15.93 -6.02 -2.31
N LEU A 75 -15.68 -6.68 -1.18
CA LEU A 75 -14.46 -6.51 -0.41
C LEU A 75 -13.51 -7.68 -0.72
N VAL A 76 -12.27 -7.39 -1.10
CA VAL A 76 -11.24 -8.38 -1.47
C VAL A 76 -9.99 -8.16 -0.65
N PHE A 77 -9.51 -9.20 0.01
CA PHE A 77 -8.31 -9.16 0.85
C PHE A 77 -7.52 -10.45 0.72
N GLY A 78 -6.20 -10.38 0.88
CA GLY A 78 -5.33 -11.55 0.96
C GLY A 78 -5.34 -12.13 2.37
N LEU A 79 -5.35 -13.46 2.49
CA LEU A 79 -5.27 -14.14 3.80
C LEU A 79 -3.98 -13.81 4.56
N GLU A 80 -2.90 -13.52 3.83
CA GLU A 80 -1.58 -13.20 4.37
C GLU A 80 -1.26 -11.68 4.30
N ASP A 81 -2.26 -10.83 4.09
CA ASP A 81 -2.09 -9.37 4.05
C ASP A 81 -1.70 -8.83 5.43
N ASN A 82 -0.51 -8.22 5.53
CA ASN A 82 0.01 -7.63 6.76
C ASN A 82 -0.24 -6.11 6.87
N VAL A 83 -0.78 -5.47 5.83
CA VAL A 83 -1.16 -4.05 5.79
C VAL A 83 -2.61 -3.89 6.20
N THR A 84 -3.49 -4.74 5.67
CA THR A 84 -4.91 -4.81 6.01
C THR A 84 -5.30 -6.25 6.40
N PRO A 85 -4.93 -6.70 7.62
CA PRO A 85 -5.24 -8.05 8.09
C PRO A 85 -6.75 -8.33 8.08
N THR A 86 -7.11 -9.60 7.97
CA THR A 86 -8.50 -10.08 7.88
C THR A 86 -9.37 -9.50 9.00
N GLU A 87 -8.87 -9.40 10.23
CA GLU A 87 -9.61 -8.86 11.38
C GLU A 87 -9.97 -7.39 11.21
N LEU A 88 -9.12 -6.61 10.54
CA LEU A 88 -9.40 -5.20 10.20
C LEU A 88 -10.34 -5.12 9.01
N ALA A 89 -10.12 -5.95 7.99
CA ALA A 89 -10.96 -6.05 6.80
C ALA A 89 -12.42 -6.36 7.15
N MET A 90 -12.68 -7.26 8.09
CA MET A 90 -14.04 -7.60 8.53
C MET A 90 -14.76 -6.45 9.25
N LYS A 91 -14.04 -5.46 9.77
CA LYS A 91 -14.66 -4.25 10.36
C LYS A 91 -15.16 -3.26 9.31
N MET A 92 -14.84 -3.47 8.02
CA MET A 92 -15.29 -2.63 6.92
C MET A 92 -16.64 -3.08 6.32
N GLN A 93 -17.16 -4.22 6.78
CA GLN A 93 -18.54 -4.68 6.49
C GLN A 93 -19.54 -3.89 7.31
#